data_AF-A0A2G5VHP0-F1
#
_entry.id   AF-A0A2G5VHP0-F1
#
_cell.length_a   1.000
_cell.length_b   1.000
_cell.length_c   1.000
_cell.angle_alpha   90.00
_cell.angle_beta   90.00
_cell.angle_gamma   90.00
#
_symmetry.space_group_name_H-M   'P 1'
#
loop_
_entity.id
_entity.type
_entity.pdbx_description
1 polymer ?
#
loop_
_entity_poly.entity_id
_entity_poly.type
_entity_poly.pdbx_seq_one_letter_code
_entity_poly.pdbx_strand_id
1 'polypeptide(L)'
;MESKPMLFCDTKTVLAYMEPNFRFNLALKIPLIGPAEKAAPLIINRLELHDNRFVINDTGYRMTVYRQCQADAGLYNGEVDDDSDEYGFKINLDESLQPGDLKLTHSGNMHQRRKYTHEVLQYDCPEKMCSLPCNHFIRLYVSGSMYEFPYQKMKMYQMMKRLLTTFFGNRTGEWTVKNMILQNSVLRWPKNGRKPILQNVEIGEYTPPKLDALQSITDTSVPLTSLKMRVLTYQPKISNHKFWMNVEHLIISEDVKVLYHMFSIQTPNVSVTTPTPLDVNLKSLINKFMMRTRPIGIRISIRASSKMDLNMINHRSVLETSTDAMKLTMRNEAVVNVQYTEIDSKTWLTIETVPNKG
;
A
#
# COMPACT_ATOMS: atom_id res chain seq x y z
N MET A 1 -49.42 -12.78 14.88
CA MET A 1 -48.24 -13.58 14.49
C MET A 1 -47.14 -13.27 15.48
N GLU A 2 -46.73 -14.24 16.29
CA GLU A 2 -45.55 -14.08 17.13
C GLU A 2 -44.30 -14.06 16.24
N SER A 3 -43.53 -12.98 16.29
CA SER A 3 -42.26 -12.86 15.57
C SER A 3 -41.22 -13.74 16.26
N LYS A 4 -40.87 -14.88 15.66
CA LYS A 4 -39.78 -15.73 16.16
C LYS A 4 -38.43 -15.00 15.96
N PRO A 5 -37.64 -14.77 17.02
CA PRO A 5 -36.34 -14.12 16.88
C PRO A 5 -35.39 -15.02 16.07
N MET A 6 -34.61 -14.40 15.20
CA MET A 6 -33.64 -15.11 14.37
C MET A 6 -32.50 -15.67 15.22
N LEU A 7 -32.11 -16.93 15.00
CA LEU A 7 -31.02 -17.54 15.76
C LEU A 7 -29.68 -16.92 15.34
N PHE A 8 -28.68 -17.01 16.22
CA PHE A 8 -27.34 -16.46 15.98
C PHE A 8 -26.69 -17.05 14.72
N CYS A 9 -26.77 -18.38 14.53
CA CYS A 9 -26.20 -19.07 13.38
C CYS A 9 -26.87 -18.64 12.06
N ASP A 10 -28.19 -18.46 12.07
CA ASP A 10 -28.93 -17.98 10.91
C ASP A 10 -28.52 -16.55 10.56
N THR A 11 -28.36 -15.69 11.58
CA THR A 11 -27.89 -14.30 11.44
C THR A 11 -26.49 -14.22 10.87
N LYS A 12 -25.57 -15.01 11.40
CA LYS A 12 -24.20 -15.11 10.88
C LYS A 12 -24.18 -15.53 9.41
N THR A 13 -25.00 -16.52 9.05
CA THR A 13 -25.08 -17.05 7.68
C THR A 13 -25.59 -15.99 6.71
N VAL A 14 -26.72 -15.36 7.01
CA VAL A 14 -27.29 -14.30 6.16
C VAL A 14 -26.31 -13.14 5.99
N LEU A 15 -25.66 -12.70 7.07
CA LEU A 15 -24.69 -11.59 7.02
C LEU A 15 -23.47 -11.90 6.15
N ALA A 16 -23.09 -13.18 5.99
CA ALA A 16 -21.97 -13.57 5.12
C ALA A 16 -22.25 -13.33 3.63
N TYR A 17 -23.53 -13.32 3.22
CA TYR A 17 -23.95 -13.07 1.84
C TYR A 17 -24.31 -11.59 1.58
N MET A 18 -24.33 -10.74 2.60
CA MET A 18 -24.62 -9.32 2.45
C MET A 18 -23.41 -8.52 1.97
N GLU A 19 -23.66 -7.46 1.20
CA GLU A 19 -22.63 -6.49 0.83
C GLU A 19 -22.00 -5.87 2.10
N PRO A 20 -20.65 -5.75 2.17
CA PRO A 20 -19.92 -5.26 3.35
C PRO A 20 -20.44 -3.97 3.98
N ASN A 21 -20.65 -2.91 3.19
CA ASN A 21 -21.08 -1.62 3.72
C ASN A 21 -22.52 -1.69 4.25
N PHE A 22 -23.39 -2.46 3.59
CA PHE A 22 -24.75 -2.70 4.06
C PHE A 22 -24.78 -3.35 5.45
N ARG A 23 -24.01 -4.43 5.67
CA ARG A 23 -23.96 -5.09 6.98
C ARG A 23 -23.29 -4.23 8.06
N PHE A 24 -22.29 -3.41 7.71
CA PHE A 24 -21.71 -2.46 8.67
C PHE A 24 -22.74 -1.42 9.13
N ASN A 25 -23.49 -0.85 8.20
CA ASN A 25 -24.57 0.09 8.50
C ASN A 25 -25.68 -0.56 9.33
N LEU A 26 -26.04 -1.81 9.00
CA LEU A 26 -27.03 -2.57 9.77
C LEU A 26 -26.57 -2.80 11.21
N ALA A 27 -25.31 -3.19 11.42
CA ALA A 27 -24.76 -3.42 12.77
C ALA A 27 -24.62 -2.12 13.57
N LEU A 28 -24.38 -0.99 12.90
CA LEU A 28 -24.39 0.34 13.52
C LEU A 28 -25.78 0.75 14.00
N LYS A 29 -26.83 0.45 13.22
CA LYS A 29 -28.22 0.78 13.56
C LYS A 29 -28.86 -0.21 14.54
N ILE A 30 -28.41 -1.46 14.52
CA ILE A 30 -28.94 -2.57 15.34
C ILE A 30 -27.77 -3.23 16.07
N PRO A 31 -27.33 -2.71 17.23
CA PRO A 31 -26.15 -3.23 17.93
C PRO A 31 -26.23 -4.72 18.30
N LEU A 32 -27.45 -5.25 18.48
CA LEU A 32 -27.68 -6.67 18.82
C LEU A 32 -27.14 -7.64 17.76
N ILE A 33 -27.03 -7.24 16.49
CA ILE A 33 -26.46 -8.10 15.43
C ILE A 33 -24.94 -7.97 15.32
N GLY A 34 -24.33 -7.01 16.01
CA GLY A 34 -22.89 -6.74 15.97
C GLY A 34 -22.02 -7.97 16.21
N PRO A 35 -22.27 -8.79 17.26
CA PRO A 35 -21.51 -10.01 17.49
C PRO A 35 -21.59 -11.01 16.33
N ALA A 36 -22.77 -11.19 15.72
CA ALA A 36 -22.95 -12.07 14.58
C ALA A 36 -22.26 -11.53 13.33
N GLU A 37 -22.30 -10.21 13.10
CA GLU A 37 -21.58 -9.53 12.02
C GLU A 37 -20.06 -9.73 12.15
N LYS A 38 -19.50 -9.56 13.35
CA LYS A 38 -18.07 -9.74 13.59
C LYS A 38 -17.61 -11.19 13.45
N ALA A 39 -18.51 -12.16 13.69
CA ALA A 39 -18.25 -13.58 13.51
C ALA A 39 -18.45 -14.07 12.07
N ALA A 40 -19.32 -13.42 11.29
CA ALA A 40 -19.63 -13.80 9.92
C ALA A 40 -18.43 -13.54 9.00
N PRO A 41 -18.07 -14.48 8.10
CA PRO A 41 -17.01 -14.26 7.11
C PRO A 41 -17.23 -12.96 6.31
N LEU A 42 -16.14 -12.31 5.89
CA LEU A 42 -16.21 -11.06 5.15
C LEU A 42 -15.23 -11.06 3.97
N ILE A 43 -15.71 -10.73 2.78
CA ILE A 43 -14.88 -10.56 1.59
C ILE A 43 -15.01 -9.11 1.15
N ILE A 44 -13.88 -8.40 1.10
CA ILE A 44 -13.77 -7.05 0.54
C ILE A 44 -13.04 -7.17 -0.80
N ASN A 45 -13.70 -6.77 -1.88
CA ASN A 45 -13.11 -6.83 -3.21
C ASN A 45 -12.06 -5.73 -3.41
N ARG A 46 -12.29 -4.55 -2.82
CA ARG A 46 -11.41 -3.38 -2.92
C ARG A 46 -11.38 -2.62 -1.60
N LEU A 47 -10.19 -2.41 -1.04
CA LEU A 47 -9.96 -1.56 0.12
C LEU A 47 -8.90 -0.52 -0.24
N GLU A 48 -9.26 0.76 -0.23
CA GLU A 48 -8.29 1.85 -0.41
C GLU A 48 -8.18 2.65 0.86
N LEU A 49 -6.96 2.92 1.30
CA LEU A 49 -6.67 3.71 2.50
C LEU A 49 -5.81 4.92 2.11
N HIS A 50 -6.34 6.11 2.37
CA HIS A 50 -5.66 7.39 2.24
C HIS A 50 -5.73 8.14 3.59
N ASP A 51 -5.08 9.30 3.67
CA ASP A 51 -5.01 10.05 4.93
C ASP A 51 -6.37 10.59 5.39
N ASN A 52 -7.18 11.11 4.46
CA ASN A 52 -8.49 11.72 4.72
C ASN A 52 -9.68 10.91 4.18
N ARG A 53 -9.44 9.80 3.49
CA ARG A 53 -10.50 8.97 2.91
C ARG A 53 -10.16 7.49 2.90
N PHE A 54 -11.18 6.66 2.83
CA PHE A 54 -11.04 5.25 2.51
C PHE A 54 -12.19 4.77 1.64
N VAL A 55 -11.99 3.65 0.95
CA VAL A 55 -12.98 3.05 0.07
C VAL A 55 -13.14 1.58 0.43
N ILE A 56 -14.38 1.12 0.55
CA ILE A 56 -14.72 -0.29 0.72
C ILE A 56 -15.63 -0.69 -0.44
N ASN A 57 -15.12 -1.57 -1.31
CA ASN A 57 -15.72 -1.89 -2.60
C ASN A 57 -15.94 -0.61 -3.44
N ASP A 58 -17.21 -0.22 -3.59
CA ASP A 58 -17.64 0.94 -4.36
C ASP A 58 -18.08 2.11 -3.47
N THR A 59 -18.05 1.94 -2.14
CA THR A 59 -18.45 2.96 -1.18
C THR A 59 -17.23 3.73 -0.69
N GLY A 60 -17.14 5.00 -1.07
CA GLY A 60 -16.12 5.93 -0.60
C GLY A 60 -16.57 6.69 0.66
N TYR A 61 -15.69 6.76 1.64
CA TYR A 61 -15.81 7.53 2.87
C TYR A 61 -14.74 8.62 2.84
N ARG A 62 -15.11 9.86 2.52
CA ARG A 62 -14.18 11.00 2.47
C ARG A 62 -14.48 11.94 3.62
N MET A 63 -13.47 12.28 4.40
CA MET A 63 -13.57 13.27 5.47
C MET A 63 -12.82 14.53 5.08
N THR A 64 -13.40 15.68 5.40
CA THR A 64 -12.75 16.99 5.32
C THR A 64 -13.04 17.77 6.59
N VAL A 65 -12.20 18.76 6.89
CA VAL A 65 -12.47 19.76 7.92
C VAL A 65 -12.98 21.02 7.22
N TYR A 66 -14.20 21.43 7.53
CA TYR A 66 -14.70 22.74 7.12
C TYR A 66 -14.25 23.78 8.15
N ARG A 67 -13.43 24.72 7.69
CA ARG A 67 -12.85 25.79 8.52
C ARG A 67 -13.54 27.11 8.25
N GLN A 68 -13.92 27.78 9.34
CA GLN A 68 -14.48 29.12 9.34
C GLN A 68 -13.76 29.98 10.40
N CYS A 69 -12.69 30.62 9.97
CA CYS A 69 -11.90 31.56 10.75
C CYS A 69 -12.49 32.97 10.66
N GLN A 70 -12.52 33.69 11.79
CA GLN A 70 -13.06 35.05 11.89
C GLN A 70 -12.07 36.15 11.47
N ALA A 71 -10.77 35.85 11.32
CA ALA A 71 -9.73 36.85 11.11
C ALA A 71 -9.04 36.73 9.73
N ASP A 72 -8.61 37.88 9.20
CA ASP A 72 -7.79 38.13 8.00
C ASP A 72 -6.36 37.55 8.07
N ALA A 73 -6.17 36.42 8.75
CA ALA A 73 -4.88 35.74 8.90
C ALA A 73 -4.37 35.07 7.60
N GLY A 74 -4.99 35.37 6.45
CA GLY A 74 -4.68 34.75 5.15
C GLY A 74 -5.02 33.25 5.08
N LEU A 75 -5.77 32.72 6.04
CA LEU A 75 -6.20 31.33 6.07
C LEU A 75 -7.45 31.13 5.22
N TYR A 76 -7.41 30.14 4.32
CA TYR A 76 -8.54 29.75 3.48
C TYR A 76 -9.76 29.29 4.31
N ASN A 77 -10.90 29.96 4.19
CA ASN A 77 -12.16 29.45 4.73
C ASN A 77 -12.79 28.47 3.72
N GLY A 78 -13.14 27.28 4.18
CA GLY A 78 -13.64 26.21 3.32
C GLY A 78 -13.18 24.83 3.78
N GLU A 79 -13.32 23.84 2.88
CA GLU A 79 -12.91 22.46 3.15
C GLU A 79 -11.41 22.28 2.97
N VAL A 80 -10.77 21.69 3.96
CA VAL A 80 -9.38 21.25 3.94
C VAL A 80 -9.30 19.77 4.25
N ASP A 81 -8.27 19.11 3.70
CA ASP A 81 -8.05 17.66 3.82
C ASP A 81 -7.22 17.26 5.05
N ASP A 82 -6.91 18.23 5.92
CA ASP A 82 -6.04 18.05 7.08
C ASP A 82 -6.70 18.53 8.37
N ASP A 83 -6.35 17.89 9.48
CA ASP A 83 -6.71 18.39 10.80
C ASP A 83 -5.99 19.70 11.10
N SER A 84 -6.72 20.64 11.69
CA SER A 84 -6.25 21.93 12.17
C SER A 84 -6.32 22.07 13.71
N ASP A 85 -5.46 22.91 14.27
CA ASP A 85 -5.53 23.38 15.66
C ASP A 85 -6.70 24.38 15.85
N GLU A 86 -6.83 24.97 17.04
CA GLU A 86 -7.91 25.91 17.35
C GLU A 86 -7.84 27.22 16.55
N TYR A 87 -6.68 27.56 16.00
CA TYR A 87 -6.43 28.75 15.18
C TYR A 87 -6.44 28.47 13.67
N GLY A 88 -6.70 27.22 13.28
CA GLY A 88 -6.79 26.81 11.89
C GLY A 88 -5.45 26.40 11.26
N PHE A 89 -4.35 26.27 12.01
CA PHE A 89 -3.09 25.77 11.48
C PHE A 89 -3.07 24.24 11.45
N LYS A 90 -2.46 23.66 10.41
CA LYS A 90 -2.37 22.21 10.24
C LYS A 90 -1.64 21.55 11.41
N ILE A 91 -2.25 20.51 11.98
CA ILE A 91 -1.62 19.68 13.03
C ILE A 91 -0.52 18.82 12.40
N ASN A 92 0.62 18.72 13.07
CA ASN A 92 1.71 17.88 12.61
C ASN A 92 1.32 16.40 12.65
N LEU A 93 1.81 15.62 11.68
CA LEU A 93 1.50 14.19 11.58
C LEU A 93 1.87 13.43 12.87
N ASP A 94 3.03 13.75 13.46
CA ASP A 94 3.53 13.10 14.67
C ASP A 94 2.68 13.40 15.90
N GLU A 95 2.05 14.58 15.97
CA GLU A 95 1.10 14.95 17.03
C GLU A 95 -0.25 14.23 16.88
N SER A 96 -0.58 13.77 15.67
CA SER A 96 -1.84 13.06 15.38
C SER A 96 -1.80 11.55 15.67
N LEU A 97 -0.63 11.00 16.02
CA LEU A 97 -0.45 9.57 16.23
C LEU A 97 -1.17 9.09 17.50
N GLN A 98 -2.04 8.09 17.35
CA GLN A 98 -2.73 7.45 18.46
C GLN A 98 -2.12 6.06 18.75
N PRO A 99 -2.28 5.52 19.97
CA PRO A 99 -1.79 4.18 20.29
C PRO A 99 -2.29 3.11 19.30
N GLY A 100 -1.35 2.38 18.71
CA GLY A 100 -1.63 1.36 17.68
C GLY A 100 -1.64 1.86 16.23
N ASP A 101 -1.46 3.16 15.99
CA ASP A 101 -1.24 3.68 14.64
C ASP A 101 0.16 3.31 14.15
N LEU A 102 0.28 3.05 12.85
CA LEU A 102 1.54 2.69 12.20
C LEU A 102 1.94 3.80 11.23
N LYS A 103 3.08 4.46 11.50
CA LYS A 103 3.64 5.48 10.62
C LYS A 103 4.24 4.81 9.37
N LEU A 104 3.80 5.22 8.18
CA LEU A 104 4.19 4.61 6.91
C LEU A 104 5.27 5.39 6.16
N THR A 105 5.50 6.64 6.54
CA THR A 105 6.52 7.50 5.96
C THR A 105 7.69 7.63 6.92
N HIS A 106 8.92 7.56 6.38
CA HIS A 106 10.06 8.13 7.11
C HIS A 106 9.86 9.63 7.17
N SER A 107 10.04 10.23 8.35
CA SER A 107 10.14 11.67 8.55
C SER A 107 11.41 12.19 7.84
N GLY A 108 11.38 12.23 6.50
CA GLY A 108 12.55 12.44 5.66
C GLY A 108 12.26 13.04 4.27
N ASN A 109 11.01 13.35 3.94
CA ASN A 109 10.71 14.39 2.96
C ASN A 109 10.37 15.64 3.79
N MET A 110 11.28 16.56 4.12
CA MET A 110 12.26 17.18 3.23
C MET A 110 11.79 17.27 1.77
N HIS A 111 10.55 17.72 1.58
CA HIS A 111 10.52 19.01 0.91
C HIS A 111 11.39 19.92 1.77
N GLN A 112 12.59 20.20 1.27
CA GLN A 112 13.09 21.55 1.32
C GLN A 112 11.93 22.49 0.94
N ARG A 113 11.01 22.78 1.88
CA ARG A 113 10.80 24.19 2.18
C ARG A 113 12.21 24.65 2.42
N ARG A 114 12.70 25.42 1.45
CA ARG A 114 13.92 26.20 1.50
C ARG A 114 14.37 26.31 2.95
N LYS A 115 15.67 26.16 3.21
CA LYS A 115 16.30 27.04 4.19
C LYS A 115 15.70 28.43 3.96
N TYR A 116 14.63 28.76 4.68
CA TYR A 116 14.41 30.07 5.17
C TYR A 116 15.63 30.21 6.06
N THR A 117 16.64 30.80 5.45
CA THR A 117 17.76 31.38 6.14
C THR A 117 17.25 31.90 7.46
N HIS A 118 17.93 31.51 8.53
CA HIS A 118 17.76 31.99 9.90
C HIS A 118 18.02 33.51 10.02
N GLU A 119 17.90 34.26 8.92
CA GLU A 119 18.26 35.67 8.70
C GLU A 119 17.09 36.46 8.06
N VAL A 120 15.88 35.89 7.94
CA VAL A 120 14.65 36.68 7.70
C VAL A 120 13.59 36.37 8.79
N LEU A 121 14.06 36.19 10.03
CA LEU A 121 13.25 36.41 11.23
C LEU A 121 13.44 37.86 11.70
N GLN A 122 13.16 38.80 10.80
CA GLN A 122 12.95 40.20 11.16
C GLN A 122 11.78 40.78 10.36
N TYR A 123 10.72 39.98 10.24
CA TYR A 123 9.39 40.54 10.41
C TYR A 123 8.88 40.02 11.74
N ASP A 124 8.94 40.90 12.73
CA ASP A 124 8.15 40.80 13.95
C ASP A 124 6.69 40.61 13.54
N CYS A 125 6.23 39.36 13.41
CA CYS A 125 4.83 39.09 13.67
C CYS A 125 4.73 39.01 15.20
N PRO A 126 4.11 40.00 15.87
CA PRO A 126 3.98 39.95 17.31
C PRO A 126 3.25 38.66 17.69
N GLU A 127 3.94 37.82 18.44
CA GLU A 127 3.42 36.63 19.08
C GLU A 127 2.07 36.98 19.74
N LYS A 128 0.99 36.28 19.34
CA LYS A 128 -0.35 36.25 19.97
C LYS A 128 -1.43 37.27 19.59
N MET A 129 -1.26 38.23 18.69
CA MET A 129 -2.27 39.31 18.60
C MET A 129 -3.46 39.18 17.62
N CYS A 130 -3.52 38.29 16.62
CA CYS A 130 -4.66 38.27 15.67
C CYS A 130 -5.02 36.90 15.07
N SER A 131 -5.50 35.95 15.87
CA SER A 131 -6.35 34.87 15.33
C SER A 131 -7.41 34.50 16.35
N LEU A 132 -8.59 35.09 16.23
CA LEU A 132 -9.79 34.56 16.87
C LEU A 132 -9.92 33.07 16.53
N PRO A 133 -10.35 32.22 17.48
CA PRO A 133 -10.45 30.79 17.24
C PRO A 133 -11.32 30.51 16.02
N CYS A 134 -10.89 29.56 15.20
CA CYS A 134 -11.65 29.16 14.03
C CYS A 134 -12.74 28.17 14.44
N ASN A 135 -13.93 28.37 13.89
CA ASN A 135 -14.97 27.36 13.96
C ASN A 135 -14.64 26.25 12.97
N HIS A 136 -14.69 25.01 13.44
CA HIS A 136 -14.35 23.84 12.65
C HIS A 136 -15.47 22.81 12.74
N PHE A 137 -15.73 22.14 11.62
CA PHE A 137 -16.65 21.03 11.53
C PHE A 137 -16.03 19.89 10.72
N ILE A 138 -16.19 18.64 11.14
CA ILE A 138 -15.83 17.50 10.30
C ILE A 138 -16.99 17.25 9.34
N ARG A 139 -16.71 17.19 8.05
CA ARG A 139 -17.67 16.75 7.04
C ARG A 139 -17.28 15.39 6.53
N LEU A 140 -18.14 14.41 6.77
CA LEU A 140 -18.03 13.07 6.23
C LEU A 140 -18.94 12.94 5.02
N TYR A 141 -18.37 12.57 3.89
CA TYR A 141 -19.06 12.24 2.66
C TYR A 141 -19.11 10.72 2.49
N VAL A 142 -20.33 10.17 2.37
CA VAL A 142 -20.57 8.74 2.08
C VAL A 142 -21.59 8.64 0.95
N SER A 143 -21.20 8.07 -0.18
CA SER A 143 -22.09 7.84 -1.34
C SER A 143 -22.92 9.08 -1.73
N GLY A 144 -22.29 10.25 -1.72
CA GLY A 144 -22.92 11.54 -2.06
C GLY A 144 -23.70 12.22 -0.93
N SER A 145 -23.92 11.54 0.20
CA SER A 145 -24.50 12.16 1.40
C SER A 145 -23.41 12.82 2.24
N MET A 146 -23.69 14.02 2.75
CA MET A 146 -22.79 14.76 3.64
C MET A 146 -23.35 14.73 5.07
N TYR A 147 -22.48 14.43 6.02
CA TYR A 147 -22.76 14.41 7.45
C TYR A 147 -21.77 15.33 8.16
N GLU A 148 -22.29 16.28 8.94
CA GLU A 148 -21.48 17.24 9.67
C GLU A 148 -21.38 16.87 11.15
N PHE A 149 -20.17 16.96 11.72
CA PHE A 149 -19.87 16.61 13.10
C PHE A 149 -19.07 17.72 13.79
N PRO A 150 -19.24 17.89 15.12
CA PRO A 150 -18.48 18.88 15.87
C PRO A 150 -17.00 18.50 15.97
N TYR A 151 -16.12 19.45 15.65
CA TYR A 151 -14.67 19.25 15.64
C TYR A 151 -14.01 19.42 17.03
N GLN A 152 -14.70 20.09 17.96
CA GLN A 152 -14.16 20.36 19.31
C GLN A 152 -14.01 19.09 20.14
N LYS A 153 -14.85 18.08 19.90
CA LYS A 153 -14.86 16.81 20.64
C LYS A 153 -14.08 15.71 19.96
N MET A 154 -13.76 15.87 18.68
CA MET A 154 -13.15 14.85 17.86
C MET A 154 -12.45 15.48 16.66
N LYS A 155 -11.22 15.04 16.41
CA LYS A 155 -10.45 15.38 15.20
C LYS A 155 -10.76 14.39 14.07
N MET A 156 -10.51 14.77 12.83
CA MET A 156 -10.75 13.94 11.65
C MET A 156 -9.96 12.62 11.74
N TYR A 157 -8.69 12.66 12.16
CA TYR A 157 -7.87 11.45 12.35
C TYR A 157 -8.48 10.48 13.37
N GLN A 158 -9.13 11.00 14.43
CA GLN A 158 -9.78 10.19 15.46
C GLN A 158 -11.06 9.55 14.91
N MET A 159 -11.84 10.32 14.14
CA MET A 159 -13.04 9.83 13.47
C MET A 159 -12.70 8.71 12.48
N MET A 160 -11.63 8.89 11.70
CA MET A 160 -11.10 7.91 10.76
C MET A 160 -10.78 6.59 11.47
N LYS A 161 -9.99 6.67 12.54
CA LYS A 161 -9.64 5.50 13.36
C LYS A 161 -10.88 4.82 13.94
N ARG A 162 -11.85 5.60 14.42
CA ARG A 162 -13.10 5.09 14.98
C ARG A 162 -13.91 4.33 13.93
N LEU A 163 -14.08 4.87 12.71
CA LEU A 163 -14.80 4.17 11.63
C LEU A 163 -14.10 2.87 11.22
N LEU A 164 -12.78 2.90 11.00
CA LEU A 164 -12.02 1.70 10.66
C LEU A 164 -12.12 0.64 11.77
N THR A 165 -12.06 1.06 13.04
CA THR A 165 -12.27 0.17 14.20
C THR A 165 -13.70 -0.38 14.24
N THR A 166 -14.70 0.44 13.95
CA THR A 166 -16.09 0.01 13.86
C THR A 166 -16.29 -1.03 12.76
N PHE A 167 -15.65 -0.89 11.60
CA PHE A 167 -15.83 -1.82 10.47
C PHE A 167 -15.00 -3.10 10.66
N PHE A 168 -13.72 -2.96 10.99
CA PHE A 168 -12.76 -4.08 10.94
C PHE A 168 -12.30 -4.57 12.32
N GLY A 169 -12.47 -3.76 13.36
CA GLY A 169 -12.08 -4.13 14.72
C GLY A 169 -12.94 -5.23 15.32
N ASN A 170 -12.35 -6.00 16.25
CA ASN A 170 -12.98 -7.06 17.03
C ASN A 170 -13.63 -8.18 16.18
N ARG A 171 -13.24 -8.31 14.92
CA ARG A 171 -13.70 -9.42 14.06
C ARG A 171 -13.12 -10.73 14.57
N THR A 172 -13.96 -11.76 14.66
CA THR A 172 -13.57 -13.13 15.01
C THR A 172 -13.67 -14.06 13.82
N GLY A 173 -14.56 -13.75 12.86
CA GLY A 173 -14.68 -14.43 11.59
C GLY A 173 -13.49 -14.16 10.67
N GLU A 174 -13.26 -15.11 9.77
CA GLU A 174 -12.29 -14.94 8.68
C GLU A 174 -12.70 -13.79 7.77
N TRP A 175 -11.70 -13.08 7.27
CA TRP A 175 -11.96 -12.05 6.29
C TRP A 175 -10.79 -11.85 5.34
N THR A 176 -11.13 -11.53 4.10
CA THR A 176 -10.20 -11.43 2.98
C THR A 176 -10.35 -10.09 2.32
N VAL A 177 -9.22 -9.45 2.01
CA VAL A 177 -9.16 -8.27 1.15
C VAL A 177 -8.49 -8.69 -0.15
N LYS A 178 -9.25 -8.70 -1.24
CA LYS A 178 -8.74 -9.13 -2.55
C LYS A 178 -7.76 -8.12 -3.13
N ASN A 179 -8.10 -6.84 -3.08
CA ASN A 179 -7.27 -5.76 -3.59
C ASN A 179 -7.18 -4.66 -2.54
N MET A 180 -5.98 -4.39 -2.04
CA MET A 180 -5.70 -3.34 -1.06
C MET A 180 -4.79 -2.28 -1.68
N ILE A 181 -5.14 -1.01 -1.51
CA ILE A 181 -4.30 0.12 -1.91
C ILE A 181 -3.97 0.95 -0.66
N LEU A 182 -2.68 1.11 -0.38
CA LEU A 182 -2.16 1.80 0.81
C LEU A 182 -1.39 3.06 0.38
N GLN A 183 -2.04 4.21 0.51
CA GLN A 183 -1.50 5.53 0.09
C GLN A 183 -1.44 6.54 1.24
N ASN A 184 -1.84 6.14 2.43
CA ASN A 184 -1.78 6.94 3.65
C ASN A 184 -0.35 7.09 4.18
N SER A 185 -0.15 8.17 4.92
CA SER A 185 1.05 8.47 5.71
C SER A 185 1.01 7.78 7.08
N VAL A 186 -0.19 7.58 7.62
CA VAL A 186 -0.43 6.87 8.89
C VAL A 186 -1.54 5.85 8.72
N LEU A 187 -1.24 4.60 9.06
CA LEU A 187 -2.20 3.51 9.08
C LEU A 187 -2.88 3.39 10.43
N ARG A 188 -4.14 3.83 10.45
CA ARG A 188 -5.05 3.82 11.59
C ARG A 188 -5.82 2.51 11.64
N TRP A 189 -5.09 1.41 11.87
CA TRP A 189 -5.65 0.07 11.85
C TRP A 189 -6.25 -0.32 13.20
N PRO A 190 -7.31 -1.15 13.24
CA PRO A 190 -7.83 -1.67 14.50
C PRO A 190 -6.79 -2.52 15.23
N LYS A 191 -6.67 -2.31 16.55
CA LYS A 191 -5.73 -3.06 17.40
C LYS A 191 -6.14 -4.51 17.65
N ASN A 192 -7.45 -4.75 17.76
CA ASN A 192 -8.01 -6.02 18.19
C ASN A 192 -8.80 -6.69 17.06
N GLY A 193 -8.81 -8.01 17.06
CA GLY A 193 -9.52 -8.84 16.09
C GLY A 193 -8.57 -9.69 15.25
N ARG A 194 -9.17 -10.56 14.44
CA ARG A 194 -8.44 -11.40 13.49
C ARG A 194 -7.86 -10.55 12.36
N LYS A 195 -6.60 -10.81 12.00
CA LYS A 195 -5.95 -10.15 10.86
C LYS A 195 -6.57 -10.63 9.53
N PRO A 196 -6.71 -9.75 8.52
CA PRO A 196 -7.20 -10.16 7.21
C PRO A 196 -6.18 -11.02 6.47
N ILE A 197 -6.71 -11.86 5.58
CA ILE A 197 -5.94 -12.47 4.49
C ILE A 197 -5.88 -11.45 3.35
N LEU A 198 -4.67 -11.02 2.98
CA LEU A 198 -4.44 -10.08 1.88
C LEU A 198 -4.00 -10.83 0.63
N GLN A 199 -4.62 -10.54 -0.53
CA GLN A 199 -4.23 -11.15 -1.81
C GLN A 199 -3.33 -10.21 -2.62
N ASN A 200 -3.90 -9.15 -3.19
CA ASN A 200 -3.17 -8.16 -3.99
C ASN A 200 -3.05 -6.85 -3.21
N VAL A 201 -1.82 -6.35 -3.07
CA VAL A 201 -1.55 -5.12 -2.31
C VAL A 201 -0.74 -4.15 -3.15
N GLU A 202 -1.17 -2.90 -3.25
CA GLU A 202 -0.40 -1.80 -3.85
C GLU A 202 -0.04 -0.77 -2.77
N ILE A 203 1.25 -0.56 -2.55
CA ILE A 203 1.74 0.37 -1.50
C ILE A 203 2.22 1.71 -2.04
N GLY A 204 2.08 1.98 -3.34
CA GLY A 204 2.67 3.16 -3.97
C GLY A 204 4.19 3.17 -3.79
N GLU A 205 4.75 4.31 -3.39
CA GLU A 205 6.19 4.42 -3.11
C GLU A 205 6.62 3.49 -1.95
N TYR A 206 7.63 2.67 -2.23
CA TYR A 206 8.27 1.77 -1.27
C TYR A 206 8.85 2.57 -0.12
N THR A 207 8.60 2.13 1.10
CA THR A 207 9.33 2.59 2.28
C THR A 207 9.45 1.38 3.22
N PRO A 208 10.55 1.23 3.98
CA PRO A 208 10.63 0.16 4.98
C PRO A 208 9.43 0.14 5.95
N PRO A 209 8.96 1.28 6.49
CA PRO A 209 7.79 1.28 7.38
C PRO A 209 6.49 0.76 6.75
N LYS A 210 6.31 0.87 5.43
CA LYS A 210 5.15 0.27 4.75
C LYS A 210 5.18 -1.24 4.79
N LEU A 211 6.36 -1.86 4.66
CA LEU A 211 6.48 -3.31 4.80
C LEU A 211 6.29 -3.78 6.24
N ASP A 212 6.85 -3.06 7.21
CA ASP A 212 6.64 -3.34 8.64
C ASP A 212 5.15 -3.29 9.00
N ALA A 213 4.46 -2.30 8.44
CA ALA A 213 3.02 -2.15 8.62
C ALA A 213 2.23 -3.29 7.98
N LEU A 214 2.51 -3.66 6.73
CA LEU A 214 1.87 -4.81 6.09
C LEU A 214 2.07 -6.10 6.89
N GLN A 215 3.30 -6.35 7.36
CA GLN A 215 3.58 -7.51 8.20
C GLN A 215 2.79 -7.49 9.51
N SER A 216 2.56 -6.30 10.08
CA SER A 216 1.80 -6.15 11.31
C SER A 216 0.31 -6.39 11.11
N ILE A 217 -0.26 -5.99 9.97
CA ILE A 217 -1.70 -6.10 9.74
C ILE A 217 -2.14 -7.39 9.06
N THR A 218 -1.28 -8.10 8.33
CA THR A 218 -1.70 -9.30 7.58
C THR A 218 -1.64 -10.58 8.42
N ASP A 219 -2.53 -11.52 8.10
CA ASP A 219 -2.32 -12.92 8.45
C ASP A 219 -1.16 -13.47 7.60
N THR A 220 -0.06 -13.84 8.25
CA THR A 220 1.15 -14.34 7.58
C THR A 220 1.11 -15.84 7.29
N SER A 221 0.04 -16.55 7.70
CA SER A 221 -0.15 -17.97 7.38
C SER A 221 -0.49 -18.20 5.90
N VAL A 222 -0.98 -17.17 5.22
CA VAL A 222 -1.28 -17.16 3.78
C VAL A 222 -0.38 -16.11 3.12
N PRO A 223 0.42 -16.47 2.11
CA PRO A 223 1.24 -15.49 1.40
C PRO A 223 0.35 -14.57 0.54
N LEU A 224 0.83 -13.36 0.30
CA LEU A 224 0.21 -12.42 -0.63
C LEU A 224 0.39 -12.93 -2.06
N THR A 225 -0.69 -12.98 -2.81
CA THR A 225 -0.66 -13.29 -4.25
C THR A 225 0.20 -12.28 -5.02
N SER A 226 0.04 -10.98 -4.73
CA SER A 226 0.90 -9.97 -5.32
C SER A 226 1.13 -8.75 -4.43
N LEU A 227 2.33 -8.19 -4.52
CA LEU A 227 2.69 -6.90 -3.92
C LEU A 227 3.21 -5.98 -5.00
N LYS A 228 2.54 -4.86 -5.22
CA LYS A 228 2.94 -3.81 -6.17
C LYS A 228 3.50 -2.60 -5.44
N MET A 229 4.66 -2.15 -5.88
CA MET A 229 5.33 -0.98 -5.31
C MET A 229 6.10 -0.19 -6.36
N ARG A 230 6.44 1.03 -5.97
CA ARG A 230 7.13 2.02 -6.76
C ARG A 230 8.43 2.42 -6.06
N VAL A 231 9.57 2.46 -6.74
CA VAL A 231 10.90 2.64 -6.10
C VAL A 231 11.64 3.83 -6.71
N LEU A 232 11.71 4.93 -5.97
CA LEU A 232 12.35 6.16 -6.44
C LEU A 232 13.88 6.09 -6.39
N THR A 233 14.53 6.85 -7.28
CA THR A 233 15.99 6.86 -7.50
C THR A 233 16.85 7.24 -6.30
N TYR A 234 16.30 8.04 -5.38
CA TYR A 234 17.02 8.54 -4.21
C TYR A 234 16.80 7.69 -2.96
N GLN A 235 15.93 6.68 -3.04
CA GLN A 235 15.66 5.83 -1.89
C GLN A 235 16.76 4.81 -1.64
N PRO A 236 16.98 4.41 -0.38
CA PRO A 236 17.96 3.39 -0.04
C PRO A 236 17.67 2.09 -0.77
N LYS A 237 18.72 1.28 -0.95
CA LYS A 237 18.65 -0.10 -1.45
C LYS A 237 17.43 -0.80 -0.85
N ILE A 238 16.66 -1.52 -1.68
CA ILE A 238 15.57 -2.38 -1.20
C ILE A 238 16.16 -3.26 -0.09
N SER A 239 15.65 -3.07 1.13
CA SER A 239 16.18 -3.76 2.31
C SER A 239 15.82 -5.23 2.22
N ASN A 240 16.67 -6.10 2.77
CA ASN A 240 16.34 -7.51 2.90
C ASN A 240 15.32 -7.67 4.05
N HIS A 241 14.05 -7.46 3.74
CA HIS A 241 12.96 -7.50 4.69
C HIS A 241 12.35 -8.91 4.75
N LYS A 242 12.20 -9.48 5.94
CA LYS A 242 11.67 -10.85 6.12
C LYS A 242 10.30 -11.09 5.46
N PHE A 243 9.50 -10.02 5.32
CA PHE A 243 8.19 -10.08 4.68
C PHE A 243 8.23 -10.48 3.19
N TRP A 244 9.37 -10.34 2.51
CA TRP A 244 9.50 -10.75 1.10
C TRP A 244 9.22 -12.23 0.86
N MET A 245 9.43 -13.08 1.87
CA MET A 245 9.14 -14.52 1.81
C MET A 245 7.64 -14.84 1.84
N ASN A 246 6.82 -13.88 2.26
CA ASN A 246 5.36 -14.00 2.32
C ASN A 246 4.68 -13.38 1.10
N VAL A 247 5.43 -13.14 0.02
CA VAL A 247 4.94 -12.58 -1.24
C VAL A 247 5.22 -13.60 -2.35
N GLU A 248 4.20 -13.96 -3.12
CA GLU A 248 4.35 -14.87 -4.27
C GLU A 248 4.87 -14.13 -5.50
N HIS A 249 4.34 -12.93 -5.75
CA HIS A 249 4.71 -12.10 -6.90
C HIS A 249 4.95 -10.64 -6.51
N LEU A 250 6.18 -10.17 -6.67
CA LEU A 250 6.53 -8.77 -6.46
C LEU A 250 6.52 -8.01 -7.78
N ILE A 251 5.74 -6.94 -7.86
CA ILE A 251 5.63 -6.07 -9.03
C ILE A 251 6.26 -4.71 -8.68
N ILE A 252 7.30 -4.34 -9.41
CA ILE A 252 8.03 -3.10 -9.23
C ILE A 252 7.81 -2.21 -10.45
N SER A 253 7.36 -0.99 -10.21
CA SER A 253 7.23 0.05 -11.21
C SER A 253 8.17 1.19 -10.84
N GLU A 254 9.39 1.31 -11.40
CA GLU A 254 10.22 2.54 -11.52
C GLU A 254 11.67 2.23 -11.97
N ASP A 255 12.58 3.22 -11.90
CA ASP A 255 13.88 3.39 -12.60
C ASP A 255 14.75 2.13 -12.76
N VAL A 256 15.36 2.01 -13.95
CA VAL A 256 16.32 0.98 -14.40
C VAL A 256 17.42 0.68 -13.38
N LYS A 257 17.85 1.67 -12.60
CA LYS A 257 18.89 1.49 -11.56
C LYS A 257 18.49 0.51 -10.46
N VAL A 258 17.19 0.28 -10.25
CA VAL A 258 16.67 -0.67 -9.26
C VAL A 258 17.00 -2.12 -9.62
N LEU A 259 17.16 -2.46 -10.90
CA LEU A 259 17.53 -3.81 -11.37
C LEU A 259 18.73 -4.38 -10.63
N TYR A 260 19.71 -3.53 -10.31
CA TYR A 260 20.91 -3.92 -9.59
C TYR A 260 20.65 -4.32 -8.12
N HIS A 261 19.55 -3.88 -7.52
CA HIS A 261 19.17 -4.18 -6.14
C HIS A 261 18.16 -5.33 -6.04
N MET A 262 17.47 -5.67 -7.13
CA MET A 262 16.43 -6.70 -7.14
C MET A 262 16.97 -8.11 -6.88
N PHE A 263 18.23 -8.35 -7.20
CA PHE A 263 18.89 -9.64 -6.96
C PHE A 263 19.11 -9.98 -5.48
N SER A 264 18.86 -9.04 -4.57
CA SER A 264 18.85 -9.26 -3.12
C SER A 264 17.46 -9.64 -2.58
N ILE A 265 16.42 -9.54 -3.40
CA ILE A 265 15.04 -9.86 -3.03
C ILE A 265 14.87 -11.38 -3.04
N GLN A 266 14.21 -11.91 -2.02
CA GLN A 266 14.03 -13.36 -1.83
C GLN A 266 12.70 -13.90 -2.41
N THR A 267 11.87 -13.02 -2.94
CA THR A 267 10.60 -13.36 -3.61
C THR A 267 10.85 -14.19 -4.86
N PRO A 268 10.10 -15.28 -5.10
CA PRO A 268 10.33 -16.18 -6.23
C PRO A 268 10.02 -15.54 -7.57
N ASN A 269 8.91 -14.82 -7.69
CA ASN A 269 8.52 -14.13 -8.92
C ASN A 269 8.64 -12.63 -8.76
N VAL A 270 9.41 -11.98 -9.62
CA VAL A 270 9.59 -10.53 -9.60
C VAL A 270 9.37 -9.95 -11.00
N SER A 271 8.55 -8.91 -11.13
CA SER A 271 8.28 -8.24 -12.39
C SER A 271 8.59 -6.75 -12.35
N VAL A 272 9.32 -6.25 -13.34
CA VAL A 272 9.55 -4.82 -13.57
C VAL A 272 8.67 -4.36 -14.72
N THR A 273 7.67 -3.53 -14.44
CA THR A 273 6.66 -3.13 -15.43
C THR A 273 7.04 -1.87 -16.20
N THR A 274 8.06 -1.14 -15.75
CA THR A 274 8.57 0.07 -16.39
C THR A 274 9.37 -0.30 -17.63
N PRO A 275 9.04 0.24 -18.83
CA PRO A 275 9.83 -0.01 -20.03
C PRO A 275 11.30 0.34 -19.81
N THR A 276 12.16 -0.65 -19.92
CA THR A 276 13.59 -0.53 -19.58
C THR A 276 14.45 -0.67 -20.84
N PRO A 277 15.33 0.30 -21.14
CA PRO A 277 16.37 0.13 -22.14
C PRO A 277 17.41 -0.87 -21.63
N LEU A 278 17.38 -2.06 -22.23
CA LEU A 278 18.26 -3.18 -21.89
C LEU A 278 19.56 -3.16 -22.69
N ASP A 279 19.66 -2.28 -23.69
CA ASP A 279 20.77 -2.20 -24.63
C ASP A 279 22.15 -2.06 -23.98
N VAL A 280 22.26 -1.19 -22.98
CA VAL A 280 23.52 -0.98 -22.26
C VAL A 280 23.70 -1.93 -21.07
N ASN A 281 22.60 -2.47 -20.53
CA ASN A 281 22.59 -3.10 -19.21
C ASN A 281 22.41 -4.62 -19.22
N LEU A 282 21.99 -5.24 -20.33
CA LEU A 282 21.59 -6.64 -20.37
C LEU A 282 22.73 -7.62 -20.01
N LYS A 283 23.92 -7.42 -20.57
CA LYS A 283 25.10 -8.24 -20.22
C LYS A 283 25.44 -8.14 -18.74
N SER A 284 25.40 -6.92 -18.19
CA SER A 284 25.65 -6.65 -16.76
C SER A 284 24.59 -7.32 -15.87
N LEU A 285 23.33 -7.27 -16.29
CA LEU A 285 22.20 -7.90 -15.62
C LEU A 285 22.36 -9.43 -15.54
N ILE A 286 22.65 -10.08 -16.66
CA ILE A 286 22.88 -11.54 -16.72
C ILE A 286 24.08 -11.93 -15.87
N ASN A 287 25.21 -11.23 -16.01
CA ASN A 287 26.40 -11.49 -15.19
C ASN A 287 26.08 -11.39 -13.69
N LYS A 288 25.32 -10.36 -13.30
CA LYS A 288 24.93 -10.14 -11.90
C LYS A 288 23.98 -11.21 -11.37
N PHE A 289 23.05 -11.68 -12.19
CA PHE A 289 22.20 -12.82 -11.84
C PHE A 289 23.03 -14.08 -11.60
N MET A 290 23.99 -14.35 -12.50
CA MET A 290 24.88 -15.53 -12.50
C MET A 290 25.99 -15.48 -11.43
N MET A 291 26.21 -14.36 -10.73
CA MET A 291 27.25 -14.25 -9.69
C MET A 291 27.03 -15.18 -8.49
N ARG A 292 25.78 -15.58 -8.22
CA ARG A 292 25.42 -16.47 -7.12
C ARG A 292 24.46 -17.54 -7.63
N THR A 293 24.52 -18.72 -7.02
CA THR A 293 23.51 -19.75 -7.26
C THR A 293 22.13 -19.25 -6.85
N ARG A 294 21.12 -19.58 -7.65
CA ARG A 294 19.72 -19.28 -7.36
C ARG A 294 18.93 -20.58 -7.17
N PRO A 295 17.96 -20.60 -6.26
CA PRO A 295 17.00 -21.70 -6.19
C PRO A 295 16.28 -21.90 -7.53
N ILE A 296 15.88 -23.14 -7.79
CA ILE A 296 14.99 -23.45 -8.90
C ILE A 296 13.63 -22.79 -8.65
N GLY A 297 13.04 -22.22 -9.71
CA GLY A 297 11.76 -21.52 -9.66
C GLY A 297 11.85 -20.01 -9.46
N ILE A 298 13.06 -19.45 -9.30
CA ILE A 298 13.24 -17.99 -9.33
C ILE A 298 13.02 -17.46 -10.75
N ARG A 299 12.12 -16.48 -10.89
CA ARG A 299 11.78 -15.83 -12.16
C ARG A 299 11.79 -14.31 -12.02
N ILE A 300 12.54 -13.65 -12.89
CA ILE A 300 12.56 -12.19 -13.02
C ILE A 300 12.09 -11.81 -14.42
N SER A 301 11.02 -11.04 -14.52
CA SER A 301 10.49 -10.55 -15.79
C SER A 301 10.62 -9.02 -15.87
N ILE A 302 11.20 -8.51 -16.94
CA ILE A 302 11.47 -7.08 -17.13
C ILE A 302 10.82 -6.65 -18.43
N ARG A 303 9.98 -5.61 -18.36
CA ARG A 303 9.40 -5.01 -19.56
C ARG A 303 10.51 -4.28 -20.34
N ALA A 304 10.82 -4.79 -21.52
CA ALA A 304 11.85 -4.22 -22.38
C ALA A 304 11.26 -3.10 -23.25
N SER A 305 12.00 -1.99 -23.44
CA SER A 305 11.61 -0.96 -24.41
C SER A 305 11.82 -1.40 -25.86
N SER A 306 12.79 -2.29 -26.08
CA SER A 306 13.15 -2.87 -27.37
C SER A 306 13.79 -4.24 -27.16
N LYS A 307 13.69 -5.11 -28.17
CA LYS A 307 14.41 -6.38 -28.19
C LYS A 307 15.88 -6.16 -28.53
N MET A 308 16.75 -6.96 -27.92
CA MET A 308 18.15 -7.09 -28.31
C MET A 308 18.41 -8.52 -28.76
N ASP A 309 19.29 -8.67 -29.74
CA ASP A 309 19.77 -9.99 -30.17
C ASP A 309 20.62 -10.61 -29.05
N LEU A 310 20.10 -11.66 -28.41
CA LEU A 310 20.80 -12.35 -27.33
C LEU A 310 22.09 -13.06 -27.80
N ASN A 311 22.24 -13.34 -29.10
CA ASN A 311 23.48 -13.91 -29.65
C ASN A 311 24.69 -12.97 -29.50
N MET A 312 24.45 -11.66 -29.38
CA MET A 312 25.53 -10.69 -29.17
C MET A 312 26.13 -10.78 -27.76
N ILE A 313 25.49 -11.51 -26.84
CA ILE A 313 25.93 -11.63 -25.45
C ILE A 313 26.90 -12.81 -25.32
N ASN A 314 28.20 -12.52 -25.34
CA ASN A 314 29.21 -13.53 -25.04
C ASN A 314 29.34 -13.77 -23.52
N HIS A 315 28.99 -14.97 -23.06
CA HIS A 315 29.15 -15.43 -21.67
C HIS A 315 29.70 -16.87 -21.62
N ARG A 316 30.63 -17.14 -20.70
CA ARG A 316 31.35 -18.44 -20.61
C ARG A 316 30.47 -19.67 -20.33
N SER A 317 29.26 -19.44 -19.82
CA SER A 317 28.35 -20.49 -19.36
C SER A 317 27.24 -20.80 -20.38
N VAL A 318 27.27 -20.22 -21.58
CA VAL A 318 26.22 -20.43 -22.59
C VAL A 318 26.21 -21.89 -23.06
N LEU A 319 25.02 -22.47 -23.07
CA LEU A 319 24.73 -23.77 -23.68
C LEU A 319 24.14 -23.59 -25.07
N GLU A 320 23.13 -22.75 -25.17
CA GLU A 320 22.35 -22.49 -26.37
C GLU A 320 22.04 -21.00 -26.43
N THR A 321 22.04 -20.44 -27.63
CA THR A 321 21.64 -19.04 -27.86
C THR A 321 20.94 -18.90 -29.20
N SER A 322 20.03 -17.95 -29.28
CA SER A 322 19.28 -17.51 -30.45
C SER A 322 19.03 -16.01 -30.33
N THR A 323 18.32 -15.41 -31.29
CA THR A 323 17.98 -13.99 -31.23
C THR A 323 17.13 -13.63 -30.01
N ASP A 324 16.20 -14.51 -29.63
CA ASP A 324 15.20 -14.24 -28.59
C ASP A 324 15.37 -15.07 -27.31
N ALA A 325 16.21 -16.10 -27.31
CA ALA A 325 16.43 -16.96 -26.14
C ALA A 325 17.91 -17.36 -25.96
N MET A 326 18.33 -17.52 -24.70
CA MET A 326 19.68 -17.93 -24.29
C MET A 326 19.58 -18.83 -23.05
N LYS A 327 20.27 -19.96 -23.07
CA LYS A 327 20.40 -20.88 -21.93
C LYS A 327 21.81 -20.86 -21.39
N LEU A 328 21.93 -20.77 -20.07
CA LEU A 328 23.20 -20.69 -19.36
C LEU A 328 23.30 -21.79 -18.31
N THR A 329 24.42 -22.51 -18.25
CA THR A 329 24.72 -23.41 -17.14
C THR A 329 24.90 -22.62 -15.84
N MET A 330 24.17 -23.03 -14.81
CA MET A 330 24.43 -22.62 -13.44
C MET A 330 24.87 -23.84 -12.62
N ARG A 331 25.55 -23.62 -11.49
CA ARG A 331 25.97 -24.71 -10.62
C ARG A 331 24.75 -25.50 -10.09
N ASN A 332 24.99 -26.75 -9.67
CA ASN A 332 24.00 -27.66 -9.08
C ASN A 332 22.87 -28.08 -10.05
N GLU A 333 23.22 -28.45 -11.28
CA GLU A 333 22.26 -28.96 -12.29
C GLU A 333 21.10 -27.98 -12.55
N ALA A 334 21.33 -26.68 -12.38
CA ALA A 334 20.37 -25.64 -12.72
C ALA A 334 20.76 -25.00 -14.05
N VAL A 335 19.77 -24.64 -14.86
CA VAL A 335 19.94 -23.87 -16.08
C VAL A 335 19.24 -22.54 -15.89
N VAL A 336 19.87 -21.45 -16.33
CA VAL A 336 19.23 -20.14 -16.41
C VAL A 336 18.74 -19.94 -17.83
N ASN A 337 17.42 -19.83 -17.98
CA ASN A 337 16.76 -19.52 -19.24
C ASN A 337 16.50 -18.01 -19.31
N VAL A 338 17.03 -17.37 -20.33
CA VAL A 338 16.82 -15.95 -20.64
C VAL A 338 16.03 -15.90 -21.93
N GLN A 339 14.82 -15.34 -21.92
CA GLN A 339 13.93 -15.38 -23.09
C GLN A 339 13.10 -14.11 -23.22
N TYR A 340 12.97 -13.62 -24.45
CA TYR A 340 11.98 -12.62 -24.81
C TYR A 340 10.62 -13.26 -25.09
N THR A 341 9.57 -12.71 -24.49
CA THR A 341 8.17 -13.05 -24.77
C THR A 341 7.38 -11.79 -25.07
N GLU A 342 6.29 -11.93 -25.81
CA GLU A 342 5.35 -10.85 -26.08
C GLU A 342 4.02 -11.16 -25.38
N ILE A 343 3.59 -10.23 -24.51
CA ILE A 343 2.35 -10.36 -23.73
C ILE A 343 1.65 -9.00 -23.79
N ASP A 344 0.39 -8.98 -24.22
CA ASP A 344 -0.42 -7.75 -24.37
C ASP A 344 0.31 -6.65 -25.18
N SER A 345 0.92 -7.02 -26.32
CA SER A 345 1.71 -6.13 -27.17
C SER A 345 2.88 -5.45 -26.45
N LYS A 346 3.36 -6.05 -25.36
CA LYS A 346 4.56 -5.61 -24.62
C LYS A 346 5.61 -6.70 -24.68
N THR A 347 6.84 -6.29 -24.95
CA THR A 347 8.01 -7.16 -24.90
C THR A 347 8.49 -7.33 -23.46
N TRP A 348 8.69 -8.58 -23.04
CA TRP A 348 9.21 -8.95 -21.74
C TRP A 348 10.47 -9.79 -21.89
N LEU A 349 11.55 -9.40 -21.21
CA LEU A 349 12.69 -10.26 -20.97
C LEU A 349 12.45 -11.04 -19.68
N THR A 350 12.44 -12.36 -19.75
CA THR A 350 12.34 -13.23 -18.58
C THR A 350 13.66 -13.94 -18.35
N ILE A 351 14.16 -13.88 -17.11
CA ILE A 351 15.32 -14.63 -16.62
C ILE A 351 14.81 -15.59 -15.55
N GLU A 352 14.91 -16.88 -15.79
CA GLU A 352 14.37 -17.93 -14.93
C GLU A 352 15.39 -19.01 -14.62
N THR A 353 15.42 -19.48 -13.37
CA THR A 353 16.21 -20.66 -12.97
C THR A 353 15.34 -21.92 -13.04
N VAL A 354 15.70 -22.84 -13.92
CA VAL A 354 14.98 -24.09 -14.18
C VAL A 354 15.86 -25.31 -13.89
N PRO A 355 15.28 -26.49 -13.59
CA PRO A 355 16.08 -27.71 -13.48
C PRO A 355 16.71 -28.05 -14.84
N ASN A 356 17.94 -28.56 -14.82
CA ASN A 356 18.56 -29.14 -16.00
C ASN A 356 17.84 -30.45 -16.32
N LYS A 357 16.96 -30.41 -17.34
CA LYS A 357 16.42 -31.63 -17.93
C LYS A 357 17.52 -32.16 -18.84
N GLY A 358 18.33 -33.09 -18.31
CA GLY A 358 19.43 -33.73 -19.01
C GLY A 358 19.02 -34.44 -20.30
#